data_AF-A0A537U2A5-F1
#
_entry.id   AF-A0A537U2A5-F1
#
_cell.length_a   1.000
_cell.length_b   1.000
_cell.length_c   1.000
_cell.angle_alpha   90.00
_cell.angle_beta   90.00
_cell.angle_gamma   90.00
#
_symmetry.space_group_name_H-M   'P 1'
#
loop_
_entity.id
_entity.type
_entity.pdbx_description
1 polymer ?
#
loop_
_entity_poly.entity_id
_entity_poly.type
_entity_poly.pdbx_seq_one_letter_code
_entity_poly.pdbx_strand_id
1 'polypeptide(L)'
;LSQTPLRFLLSERIDLLRETNVVGVRADDTFVTITIEERQALIGTSRLMMMVGAKDFQLKQWTITDPQGYDTTVAVSNLDNSKRPDPNLFKIDYTRYIQ
;
A
#
# COMPACT_ATOMS: atom_id res chain seq x y z
N LEU A 1 11.55 3.78 1.42
CA LEU A 1 10.49 2.74 1.55
C LEU A 1 10.19 2.38 3.01
N SER A 2 11.19 2.26 3.88
CA SER A 2 10.98 1.91 5.31
C SER A 2 10.15 2.92 6.12
N GLN A 3 9.96 4.14 5.61
CA GLN A 3 9.22 5.21 6.29
C GLN A 3 7.95 5.64 5.55
N THR A 4 7.48 4.84 4.59
CA THR A 4 6.23 5.08 3.86
C THR A 4 5.24 3.96 4.17
N PRO A 5 3.94 4.26 4.42
CA PRO A 5 2.92 3.24 4.66
C PRO A 5 2.79 2.19 3.54
N LEU A 6 3.31 2.47 2.34
CA LEU A 6 3.39 1.54 1.22
C LEU A 6 3.99 0.17 1.59
N ARG A 7 4.82 0.07 2.64
CA ARG A 7 5.33 -1.20 3.15
C ARG A 7 4.22 -2.22 3.43
N PHE A 8 3.05 -1.76 3.87
CA PHE A 8 1.90 -2.61 4.15
C PHE A 8 1.22 -3.18 2.89
N LEU A 9 1.63 -2.78 1.69
CA LEU A 9 1.17 -3.40 0.44
C LEU A 9 2.19 -4.39 -0.12
N LEU A 10 3.42 -4.37 0.39
CA LEU A 10 4.54 -5.12 -0.16
C LEU A 10 4.97 -6.30 0.74
N SER A 11 4.59 -6.30 2.01
CA SER A 11 4.93 -7.40 2.91
C SER A 11 4.18 -8.68 2.54
N GLU A 12 4.89 -9.81 2.60
CA GLU A 12 4.36 -11.15 2.26
C GLU A 12 3.20 -11.57 3.18
N ARG A 13 3.27 -11.20 4.46
CA ARG A 13 2.19 -11.36 5.44
C ARG A 13 2.14 -10.12 6.30
N ILE A 14 0.92 -9.69 6.62
CA ILE A 14 0.68 -8.58 7.54
C ILE A 14 -0.49 -8.96 8.42
N ASP A 15 -0.28 -8.96 9.73
CA ASP A 15 -1.37 -8.95 10.68
C ASP A 15 -1.81 -7.50 10.93
N LEU A 16 -2.83 -7.05 10.21
CA LEU A 16 -3.32 -5.66 10.30
C LEU A 16 -3.71 -5.27 11.74
N LEU A 17 -4.16 -6.22 12.57
CA LEU A 17 -4.62 -5.94 13.92
C LEU A 17 -3.47 -5.82 14.93
N ARG A 18 -2.32 -6.43 14.64
CA ARG A 18 -1.15 -6.43 15.53
C ARG A 18 -0.06 -5.46 15.09
N GLU A 19 0.09 -5.28 13.79
CA GLU A 19 1.22 -4.57 13.19
C GLU A 19 0.87 -3.15 12.74
N THR A 20 -0.42 -2.79 12.79
CA THR A 20 -0.91 -1.50 12.28
C THR A 20 -1.92 -0.86 13.23
N ASN A 21 -2.05 0.46 13.15
CA ASN A 21 -3.12 1.18 13.82
C ASN A 21 -4.29 1.38 12.85
N VAL A 22 -5.17 0.39 12.77
CA VAL A 22 -6.40 0.47 11.97
C VAL A 22 -7.36 1.45 12.64
N VAL A 23 -7.62 2.57 11.97
CA VAL A 23 -8.49 3.65 12.48
C VAL A 23 -9.89 3.63 11.87
N GLY A 24 -10.11 2.83 10.84
CA GLY A 24 -11.45 2.68 10.26
C GLY A 24 -11.54 1.54 9.26
N VAL A 25 -12.69 0.87 9.29
CA VAL A 25 -13.12 -0.06 8.26
C VAL A 25 -14.53 0.35 7.84
N ARG A 26 -14.74 0.54 6.53
CA ARG A 26 -16.06 0.80 5.93
C ARG A 26 -16.31 -0.24 4.86
N ALA A 27 -17.51 -0.75 4.77
CA ALA A 27 -17.89 -1.72 3.76
C ALA A 27 -19.24 -1.34 3.15
N ASP A 28 -19.33 -1.47 1.83
CA ASP A 28 -20.57 -1.46 1.06
C ASP A 28 -20.62 -2.68 0.14
N ASP A 29 -21.65 -2.79 -0.70
CA ASP A 29 -21.85 -3.94 -1.58
C ASP A 29 -20.77 -4.09 -2.67
N THR A 30 -19.96 -3.05 -2.88
CA THR A 30 -18.93 -2.99 -3.92
C THR A 30 -17.53 -3.10 -3.33
N PHE A 31 -17.25 -2.38 -2.24
CA PHE A 31 -15.90 -2.24 -1.70
C PHE A 31 -15.84 -2.36 -0.18
N VAL A 32 -14.70 -2.87 0.28
CA VAL A 32 -14.23 -2.72 1.66
C VAL A 32 -13.08 -1.72 1.65
N THR A 33 -13.22 -0.67 2.45
CA THR A 33 -12.21 0.38 2.65
C THR A 33 -11.60 0.25 4.03
N ILE A 34 -10.28 0.12 4.09
CA ILE A 34 -9.49 -0.02 5.31
C ILE A 34 -8.60 1.21 5.44
N THR A 35 -8.64 1.89 6.58
CA THR A 35 -7.79 3.05 6.87
C THR A 35 -6.84 2.73 8.01
N ILE A 36 -5.55 2.90 7.75
CA ILE A 36 -4.44 2.69 8.68
C ILE A 36 -3.77 4.04 8.93
N GLU A 37 -3.47 4.34 10.18
CA GLU A 37 -2.59 5.44 10.55
C GLU A 37 -1.20 4.93 10.92
N GLU A 38 -0.16 5.61 10.44
CA GLU A 38 1.21 5.37 10.88
C GLU A 38 1.75 6.64 11.52
N ARG A 39 2.02 6.58 12.83
CA ARG A 39 2.56 7.69 13.60
C ARG A 39 4.05 7.48 13.81
N GLN A 40 4.86 8.44 13.36
CA GLN A 40 6.30 8.47 13.60
C GLN A 40 6.65 9.73 14.37
N ALA A 41 7.33 9.58 15.51
CA ALA A 41 7.54 10.67 16.47
C ALA A 41 8.19 11.94 15.88
N LEU A 42 9.06 11.78 14.89
CA LEU A 42 9.81 12.89 14.28
C LEU A 42 9.22 13.35 12.94
N ILE A 43 8.44 12.50 12.27
CA ILE A 43 7.99 12.73 10.88
C ILE A 43 6.52 13.16 10.83
N GLY A 44 5.72 12.79 11.83
CA GLY A 44 4.29 13.09 11.90
C GLY A 44 3.42 11.84 11.68
N THR A 45 2.16 12.06 11.30
CA THR A 45 1.19 10.97 11.08
C THR A 45 0.83 10.90 9.61
N SER A 46 1.08 9.76 8.99
CA SER A 46 0.60 9.45 7.65
C SER A 46 -0.59 8.50 7.69
N ARG A 47 -1.38 8.47 6.62
CA ARG A 47 -2.52 7.56 6.46
C ARG A 47 -2.37 6.73 5.21
N LEU A 48 -2.75 5.45 5.31
CA LEU A 48 -2.95 4.56 4.18
C LEU A 48 -4.42 4.16 4.15
N MET A 49 -5.11 4.52 3.08
CA MET A 49 -6.44 4.02 2.77
C MET A 49 -6.33 2.98 1.66
N MET A 50 -6.85 1.77 1.89
CA MET A 50 -6.89 0.69 0.91
C MET A 50 -8.34 0.40 0.55
N MET A 51 -8.61 0.24 -0.73
CA MET A 51 -9.91 -0.17 -1.25
C MET A 51 -9.75 -1.54 -1.92
N VAL A 52 -10.47 -2.52 -1.39
CA VAL A 52 -10.53 -3.88 -1.92
C VAL A 52 -11.96 -4.21 -2.35
N GLY A 53 -12.13 -5.08 -3.34
CA GLY A 53 -13.48 -5.52 -3.75
C GLY A 53 -14.17 -6.31 -2.63
N ALA A 54 -15.45 -6.03 -2.37
CA ALA A 54 -16.19 -6.68 -1.28
C ALA A 54 -16.42 -8.19 -1.52
N LYS A 55 -16.37 -8.63 -2.79
CA LYS A 55 -16.61 -10.02 -3.19
C LYS A 55 -15.33 -10.85 -3.32
N ASP A 56 -14.28 -10.24 -3.85
CA ASP A 56 -13.02 -10.91 -4.23
C ASP A 56 -11.83 -10.54 -3.34
N PHE A 57 -11.99 -9.53 -2.48
CA PHE A 57 -10.96 -8.94 -1.64
C PHE A 57 -9.69 -8.53 -2.40
N GLN A 58 -9.78 -8.33 -3.71
CA GLN A 58 -8.66 -7.88 -4.51
C GLN A 58 -8.46 -6.38 -4.32
N LEU A 59 -7.21 -5.97 -4.13
CA LEU A 59 -6.82 -4.55 -4.10
C LEU A 59 -7.18 -3.88 -5.42
N LYS A 60 -7.93 -2.78 -5.35
CA LYS A 60 -8.31 -1.96 -6.51
C LYS A 60 -7.63 -0.60 -6.48
N GLN A 61 -7.44 -0.03 -5.30
CA GLN A 61 -6.84 1.27 -5.12
C GLN A 61 -6.21 1.41 -3.74
N TRP A 62 -5.19 2.25 -3.62
CA TRP A 62 -4.78 2.81 -2.34
C TRP A 62 -4.47 4.30 -2.45
N THR A 63 -4.63 4.99 -1.33
CA THR A 63 -4.28 6.40 -1.18
C THR A 63 -3.38 6.55 0.04
N ILE A 64 -2.25 7.22 -0.14
CA ILE A 64 -1.33 7.61 0.94
C ILE A 64 -1.50 9.11 1.16
N THR A 65 -1.84 9.49 2.39
CA THR A 65 -1.80 10.89 2.84
C THR A 65 -0.54 11.08 3.68
N ASP A 66 0.31 12.02 3.27
CA ASP A 66 1.53 12.36 4.02
C ASP A 66 1.22 13.23 5.27
N PRO A 67 2.18 13.46 6.17
CA PRO A 67 1.98 14.29 7.36
C PRO A 67 1.57 15.75 7.08
N GLN A 68 1.84 16.25 5.87
CA GLN A 68 1.47 17.58 5.42
C GLN A 68 0.03 17.63 4.86
N GLY A 69 -0.59 16.47 4.65
CA GLY A 69 -1.95 16.33 4.14
C GLY A 69 -2.03 16.15 2.63
N TYR A 70 -0.91 15.92 1.93
CA TYR A 70 -0.92 15.66 0.49
C TYR A 70 -1.23 14.20 0.19
N ASP A 71 -2.10 13.99 -0.79
CA ASP A 71 -2.53 12.66 -1.22
C ASP A 71 -1.77 12.17 -2.45
N THR A 72 -1.32 10.93 -2.39
CA THR A 72 -0.90 10.13 -3.55
C THR A 72 -1.83 8.95 -3.69
N THR A 73 -2.58 8.89 -4.80
CA THR A 73 -3.51 7.79 -5.08
C THR A 73 -3.00 6.94 -6.24
N VAL A 74 -3.07 5.62 -6.08
CA VAL A 74 -2.75 4.66 -7.13
C VAL A 74 -3.91 3.69 -7.29
N ALA A 75 -4.45 3.62 -8.50
CA ALA A 75 -5.46 2.64 -8.89
C ALA A 75 -4.83 1.57 -9.79
N VAL A 76 -5.22 0.33 -9.57
CA VAL A 76 -4.71 -0.84 -10.31
C VAL A 76 -5.85 -1.56 -11.01
N SER A 77 -5.55 -2.11 -12.19
CA SER A 77 -6.52 -2.84 -13.01
C SER A 77 -5.83 -4.00 -13.72
N ASN A 78 -6.62 -4.94 -14.24
CA ASN A 78 -6.12 -6.10 -14.99
C ASN A 78 -5.08 -6.93 -14.21
N LEU A 79 -5.30 -7.11 -12.90
CA LEU A 79 -4.40 -7.89 -12.05
C LEU A 79 -4.48 -9.37 -12.42
N ASP A 80 -3.32 -9.98 -12.65
CA ASP A 80 -3.17 -11.41 -12.92
C ASP A 80 -2.38 -12.06 -11.77
N ASN A 81 -3.12 -12.59 -10.79
CA ASN A 81 -2.55 -13.23 -9.61
C ASN A 81 -2.04 -14.66 -9.88
N SER A 82 -2.20 -15.18 -11.11
CA SER A 82 -1.74 -16.53 -11.48
C SER A 82 -0.28 -16.54 -11.95
N LYS A 83 0.23 -15.39 -12.37
CA LYS A 83 1.59 -15.25 -12.88
C LYS A 83 2.58 -14.94 -11.78
N ARG A 84 3.77 -15.53 -11.89
CA ARG A 84 4.95 -15.14 -11.11
C ARG A 84 5.83 -14.25 -12.00
N PRO A 85 6.03 -12.96 -11.67
CA PRO A 85 6.91 -12.09 -12.44
C PRO A 85 8.36 -12.61 -12.43
N ASP A 86 9.12 -12.35 -13.50
CA ASP A 86 10.55 -12.66 -13.55
C ASP A 86 11.28 -11.90 -12.42
N PRO A 87 12.03 -12.59 -11.53
CA PRO A 87 12.80 -11.95 -10.47
C PRO A 87 13.76 -10.85 -10.94
N ASN A 88 14.22 -10.90 -12.20
CA ASN A 88 15.08 -9.85 -12.77
C ASN A 88 14.37 -8.50 -12.89
N LEU A 89 13.03 -8.45 -12.93
CA LEU A 89 12.27 -7.19 -12.90
C LEU A 89 12.44 -6.42 -11.59
N PHE A 90 12.91 -7.07 -10.53
CA PHE A 90 13.17 -6.46 -9.22
C PHE A 90 14.66 -6.19 -8.98
N LYS A 91 15.52 -6.40 -9.99
CA LYS A 91 16.93 -5.99 -9.93
C LYS A 91 17.06 -4.59 -10.51
N ILE A 92 17.55 -3.66 -9.70
CA ILE A 92 17.83 -2.30 -10.14
C ILE A 92 19.30 -2.25 -10.58
N ASP A 93 19.54 -1.87 -11.83
CA ASP A 93 20.90 -1.64 -12.33
C ASP A 93 21.40 -0.27 -11.85
N TYR A 94 22.46 -0.28 -11.07
CA TYR A 94 23.13 0.92 -10.55
C TYR A 94 24.42 1.23 -11.31
N THR A 95 24.70 0.54 -12.42
CA THR A 95 25.88 0.78 -13.25
C THR A 95 25.89 2.25 -13.68
N ARG A 96 26.88 2.99 -13.19
CA ARG A 96 27.15 4.35 -13.67
C ARG A 96 28.03 4.23 -14.91
N TYR A 97 27.44 4.51 -16.06
CA TYR A 97 28.23 4.77 -17.26
C TYR A 97 28.97 6.09 -17.07
N ILE A 98 30.29 6.01 -16.89
CA ILE A 98 31.17 7.18 -16.87
C ILE A 98 31.24 7.68 -18.31
N GLN A 99 30.80 8.91 -18.55
CA GLN A 99 30.90 9.59 -19.85
C GLN A 99 32.27 10.26 -19.99
#